data_AF-A0A925K9D1-F1
#
_entry.id   AF-A0A925K9D1-F1
#
_cell.length_a   1.000
_cell.length_b   1.000
_cell.length_c   1.000
_cell.angle_alpha   90.00
_cell.angle_beta   90.00
_cell.angle_gamma   90.00
#
_symmetry.space_group_name_H-M   'P 1'
#
loop_
_entity.id
_entity.type
_entity.pdbx_description
1 polymer ?
#
loop_
_entity_poly.entity_id
_entity_poly.type
_entity_poly.pdbx_seq_one_letter_code
_entity_poly.pdbx_strand_id
1 'polypeptide(L)' 'KKIEALYGYMKDIKIGSRDITTLPVVVTNLEKMCYSYNRCIDGMLGFDFLSLQKIGFNFVSHKMYIWK' A
#
# COMPACT_ATOMS: atom_id res chain seq x y z
N LYS A 1 -27.39 4.58 5.53
CA LYS A 1 -26.67 3.81 4.47
C LYS A 1 -25.34 3.37 5.05
N LYS A 2 -25.02 2.07 5.07
CA LYS A 2 -23.69 1.57 5.46
C LYS A 2 -22.77 1.77 4.26
N ILE A 3 -21.69 2.53 4.42
CA ILE A 3 -20.70 2.75 3.37
C ILE A 3 -19.75 1.54 3.38
N GLU A 4 -19.64 0.85 2.26
CA GLU A 4 -18.80 -0.36 2.15
C GLU A 4 -17.38 -0.06 1.68
N ALA A 5 -17.21 0.96 0.83
CA ALA A 5 -15.91 1.40 0.36
C ALA A 5 -15.93 2.91 0.03
N LEU A 6 -14.79 3.57 0.28
CA LEU A 6 -14.51 4.94 -0.13
C LEU A 6 -13.33 4.94 -1.08
N TYR A 7 -13.45 5.64 -2.20
CA TYR A 7 -12.39 5.79 -3.20
C TYR A 7 -11.86 7.22 -3.17
N GLY A 8 -10.55 7.39 -3.33
CA GLY A 8 -9.97 8.71 -3.38
C GLY A 8 -8.48 8.69 -3.72
N TYR A 9 -7.86 9.84 -3.55
CA TYR A 9 -6.42 10.02 -3.73
C TYR A 9 -5.82 10.52 -2.44
N MET A 10 -4.85 9.78 -1.92
CA MET A 10 -4.03 10.25 -0.81
C MET A 10 -2.90 11.13 -1.38
N LYS A 11 -2.73 12.31 -0.79
CA LYS A 11 -1.71 13.29 -1.16
C LYS A 11 -0.62 13.31 -0.09
N ASP A 12 0.56 13.77 -0.47
CA ASP A 12 1.67 14.05 0.44
C ASP A 12 2.13 12.83 1.29
N ILE A 13 1.95 11.62 0.76
CA ILE A 13 2.52 10.42 1.40
C ILE A 13 4.04 10.47 1.25
N LYS A 14 4.75 10.12 2.33
CA LYS A 14 6.19 9.90 2.29
C LYS A 14 6.53 8.45 2.61
N ILE A 15 7.42 7.86 1.80
CA ILE A 15 8.05 6.56 2.09
C ILE A 15 9.55 6.79 2.16
N GLY A 16 10.10 6.71 3.37
CA GLY A 16 11.49 7.11 3.62
C GLY A 16 11.69 8.59 3.26
N SER A 17 12.62 8.87 2.35
CA SER A 17 12.89 10.21 1.83
C SER A 17 12.15 10.56 0.54
N ARG A 18 11.19 9.73 0.11
CA ARG A 18 10.46 9.89 -1.15
C ARG A 18 9.06 10.42 -0.90
N ASP A 19 8.70 11.48 -1.63
CA ASP A 19 7.34 12.00 -1.70
C ASP A 19 6.57 11.28 -2.82
N ILE A 20 5.39 10.76 -2.50
CA ILE A 20 4.43 10.21 -3.45
C ILE A 20 3.34 11.25 -3.63
N THR A 21 3.35 11.89 -4.80
CA THR A 21 2.52 13.07 -5.09
C THR A 21 1.03 12.77 -5.11
N THR A 22 0.62 11.59 -5.59
CA THR A 22 -0.78 11.18 -5.65
C THR A 22 -0.87 9.67 -5.68
N LEU A 23 -1.52 9.08 -4.67
CA LEU A 23 -1.76 7.64 -4.57
C LEU A 23 -3.26 7.35 -4.60
N PRO A 24 -3.80 6.67 -5.62
CA PRO A 24 -5.18 6.17 -5.57
C PRO A 24 -5.33 5.15 -4.43
N VAL A 25 -6.37 5.32 -3.61
CA VAL A 25 -6.64 4.47 -2.44
C VAL A 25 -8.11 4.08 -2.34
N VAL A 26 -8.33 2.91 -1.75
CA VAL A 26 -9.66 2.42 -1.37
C VAL A 26 -9.67 2.17 0.13
N VAL A 27 -10.58 2.82 0.86
CA VAL A 27 -10.79 2.61 2.30
C VAL A 27 -12.02 1.74 2.48
N THR A 28 -11.84 0.56 3.05
CA THR A 28 -12.90 -0.43 3.31
C THR A 28 -12.61 -1.23 4.57
N ASN A 29 -13.58 -2.02 5.04
CA ASN A 29 -13.38 -2.90 6.18
C ASN A 29 -12.54 -4.14 5.77
N LEU A 30 -11.35 -4.27 6.36
CA LEU A 30 -10.40 -5.36 6.13
C LEU A 30 -10.60 -6.58 7.05
N GLU A 31 -11.60 -6.57 7.94
CA GLU A 31 -11.89 -7.67 8.89
C GLU A 31 -12.01 -9.03 8.19
N LYS A 32 -12.65 -9.07 7.01
CA LYS A 32 -12.75 -10.30 6.21
C LYS A 32 -11.39 -10.82 5.73
N MET A 33 -10.41 -9.94 5.50
CA MET A 33 -9.06 -10.33 5.10
C MET A 33 -8.26 -10.93 6.26
N CYS A 34 -8.53 -10.52 7.51
CA CYS A 34 -7.90 -11.14 8.69
C CYS A 34 -8.10 -12.67 8.70
N TYR A 35 -9.33 -13.10 8.39
CA TYR A 35 -9.68 -14.52 8.35
C TYR A 35 -8.99 -15.27 7.20
N SER A 36 -8.89 -14.64 6.02
CA SER A 36 -8.31 -15.28 4.84
C SER A 36 -6.79 -15.46 4.93
N TYR A 37 -6.07 -14.52 5.57
CA TYR A 37 -4.60 -14.56 5.65
C TYR A 37 -4.08 -15.09 6.99
N ASN A 38 -4.97 -15.51 7.90
CA ASN A 38 -4.66 -15.87 9.29
C ASN A 38 -3.81 -14.81 10.03
N ARG A 39 -3.91 -13.56 9.57
CA ARG A 39 -3.19 -12.38 10.03
C ARG A 39 -4.01 -11.17 9.65
N CYS A 40 -4.19 -10.24 10.59
CA CYS A 40 -4.76 -8.94 10.27
C CYS A 40 -3.72 -8.06 9.60
N ILE A 41 -4.14 -7.43 8.50
CA ILE A 41 -3.35 -6.43 7.79
C ILE A 41 -4.02 -5.07 7.98
N ASP A 42 -3.21 -4.05 8.27
CA ASP A 42 -3.70 -2.67 8.43
C ASP A 42 -3.90 -1.97 7.08
N GLY A 43 -3.37 -2.56 6.00
CA GLY A 43 -3.49 -2.06 4.63
C GLY A 43 -2.75 -2.94 3.64
N MET A 44 -3.06 -2.75 2.36
CA MET A 44 -2.39 -3.44 1.25
C MET A 44 -1.99 -2.42 0.19
N LEU A 45 -0.71 -2.46 -0.21
CA LEU A 45 -0.24 -1.70 -1.37
C LEU A 45 -0.55 -2.51 -2.62
N GLY A 46 -1.44 -1.97 -3.45
CA GLY A 46 -1.86 -2.60 -4.72
C GLY A 46 -0.77 -2.53 -5.79
N PHE A 47 -0.93 -3.34 -6.84
CA PHE A 47 0.01 -3.38 -7.98
C PHE A 47 0.18 -2.01 -8.64
N ASP A 48 -0.86 -1.19 -8.72
CA ASP A 48 -0.78 0.16 -9.32
C ASP A 48 0.22 1.07 -8.60
N PHE A 49 0.46 0.85 -7.31
CA PHE A 49 1.54 1.53 -6.58
C PHE A 49 2.92 0.98 -6.98
N LEU A 50 3.03 -0.35 -7.08
CA LEU A 50 4.28 -1.04 -7.38
C LEU A 50 4.68 -0.92 -8.86
N SER A 51 3.75 -0.77 -9.78
CA SER A 51 4.02 -0.66 -11.22
C SER A 51 4.59 0.70 -11.59
N LEU A 52 4.28 1.73 -10.79
CA LEU A 52 4.85 3.07 -10.92
C LEU A 52 6.32 3.15 -10.49
N GLN A 53 6.85 2.14 -9.79
CA GLN A 53 8.19 2.19 -9.21
C GLN A 53 8.92 0.84 -9.34
N LYS A 54 10.17 0.85 -9.79
CA LYS A 54 10.99 -0.37 -9.69
C LYS A 54 11.31 -0.62 -8.22
N ILE A 55 10.99 -1.81 -7.70
CA ILE A 55 11.24 -2.20 -6.31
C ILE A 55 12.19 -3.39 -6.26
N GLY A 56 13.11 -3.37 -5.32
CA GLY A 56 14.11 -4.42 -5.15
C GLY A 56 14.22 -4.83 -3.71
N PHE A 57 14.31 -6.13 -3.50
CA PHE A 57 14.45 -6.72 -2.19
C PHE A 57 15.82 -7.39 -2.11
N ASN A 58 16.61 -6.98 -1.13
CA ASN A 58 17.79 -7.72 -0.73
C ASN A 58 17.45 -8.50 0.53
N PHE A 59 17.21 -9.80 0.37
CA PHE A 59 16.82 -10.70 1.45
C PHE A 59 17.96 -11.00 2.43
N VAL A 60 19.22 -10.88 2.02
CA VAL A 60 20.38 -11.09 2.91
C VAL A 60 20.52 -9.95 3.91
N SER A 61 20.37 -8.72 3.44
CA SER A 61 20.49 -7.50 4.27
C SER A 61 19.15 -6.99 4.81
N HIS A 62 18.04 -7.63 4.45
CA HIS A 62 16.68 -7.21 4.81
C HIS A 62 16.37 -5.75 4.39
N LYS A 63 16.84 -5.34 3.20
CA LYS A 63 16.67 -3.99 2.67
C LYS A 63 15.73 -3.98 1.47
N MET A 64 14.86 -2.97 1.43
CA MET A 64 14.02 -2.65 0.28
C MET A 64 14.53 -1.38 -0.39
N TYR A 65 14.62 -1.42 -1.71
CA TYR A 65 15.02 -0.29 -2.56
C TYR A 65 13.87 0.09 -3.47
N ILE A 66 13.71 1.40 -3.66
CA ILE A 66 12.69 1.98 -4.53
C ILE A 66 13.43 2.90 -5.52
N TRP A 67 13.41 2.53 -6.80
CA TRP A 67 14.06 3.28 -7.89
C TRP A 67 13.11 4.23 -8.59
N LYS A 68 13.71 5.25 -9.23
CA LYS A 68 13.06 6.25 -10.05
C LYS A 68 12.76 5.72 -11.46
#